data_AF-A0AAD7IG35-F1
#
_entry.id   AF-A0AAD7IG35-F1
#
_cell.length_a   1.000
_cell.length_b   1.000
_cell.length_c   1.000
_cell.angle_alpha   90.00
_cell.angle_beta   90.00
_cell.angle_gamma   90.00
#
_symmetry.space_group_name_H-M   'P 1'
#
loop_
_entity.id
_entity.type
_entity.pdbx_description
1 polymer ?
#
loop_
_entity_poly.entity_id
_entity_poly.type
_entity_poly.pdbx_seq_one_letter_code
_entity_poly.pdbx_strand_id
1 'polypeptide(L)'
;MQILERLGAIHSAGLLHGDFAERNVLLHKGDIRIIDFDQTESGHDCQWKMTFRPGEKLPDMEEFGCDQLWEVCRSDLRIWDTGPSSPFVL
;
A
#
# COMPACT_ATOMS: atom_id res chain seq x y z
N MET A 1 5.01 2.71 9.65
CA MET A 1 5.62 3.20 8.39
C MET A 1 4.59 4.11 7.74
N GLN A 2 4.89 5.41 7.60
CA GLN A 2 3.86 6.43 7.32
C GLN A 2 3.06 6.18 6.02
N ILE A 3 3.70 5.74 4.93
CA ILE A 3 3.02 5.45 3.65
C ILE A 3 1.90 4.42 3.83
N LEU A 4 2.22 3.28 4.48
CA LEU A 4 1.27 2.21 4.72
C LEU A 4 0.11 2.64 5.64
N GLU A 5 0.41 3.47 6.65
CA GLU A 5 -0.62 4.03 7.53
C GLU A 5 -1.58 4.95 6.76
N ARG A 6 -1.06 5.76 5.81
CA ARG A 6 -1.90 6.60 4.95
C ARG A 6 -2.76 5.77 3.99
N LEU A 7 -2.19 4.74 3.35
CA LEU A 7 -2.94 3.81 2.51
C LEU A 7 -4.04 3.08 3.29
N GLY A 8 -3.71 2.56 4.48
CA GLY A 8 -4.69 1.92 5.35
C GLY A 8 -5.82 2.87 5.76
N ALA A 9 -5.52 4.15 6.00
CA ALA A 9 -6.53 5.17 6.31
C ALA A 9 -7.46 5.48 5.13
N ILE A 10 -6.93 5.56 3.90
CA ILE A 10 -7.73 5.76 2.68
C ILE A 10 -8.72 4.60 2.52
N HIS A 11 -8.24 3.36 2.62
CA HIS A 11 -9.09 2.17 2.50
C HIS A 11 -10.12 2.06 3.64
N SER A 12 -9.72 2.40 4.88
CA SER A 12 -10.64 2.42 6.03
C SER A 12 -11.74 3.48 5.90
N ALA A 13 -11.53 4.50 5.07
CA ALA A 13 -12.55 5.50 4.72
C ALA A 13 -13.48 5.05 3.58
N GLY A 14 -13.32 3.82 3.08
CA GLY A 14 -14.10 3.28 1.97
C GLY A 14 -13.70 3.82 0.60
N LEU A 15 -12.43 4.25 0.47
CA LEU A 15 -11.86 4.81 -0.75
C LEU A 15 -10.76 3.91 -1.32
N LEU A 16 -10.68 3.84 -2.64
CA LEU A 16 -9.51 3.37 -3.38
C LEU A 16 -8.84 4.57 -4.02
N HIS A 17 -7.52 4.73 -3.87
CA HIS A 17 -6.80 5.86 -4.45
C HIS A 17 -6.89 5.88 -5.98
N GLY A 18 -6.81 4.71 -6.64
CA GLY A 18 -6.91 4.54 -8.09
C GLY A 18 -5.58 4.68 -8.84
N ASP A 19 -4.71 5.61 -8.41
CA ASP A 19 -3.41 5.86 -9.06
C ASP A 19 -2.26 5.98 -8.04
N PHE A 20 -2.10 4.98 -7.17
CA PHE A 20 -0.98 5.01 -6.22
C PHE A 20 0.34 4.80 -6.97
N ALA A 21 1.26 5.76 -6.86
CA ALA A 21 2.60 5.69 -7.42
C ALA A 21 3.54 6.63 -6.64
N GLU A 22 4.86 6.42 -6.74
CA GLU A 22 5.86 7.25 -6.04
C GLU A 22 5.70 8.75 -6.35
N ARG A 23 5.35 9.11 -7.60
CA ARG A 23 5.08 10.50 -8.02
C ARG A 23 3.96 11.18 -7.22
N ASN A 24 3.07 10.38 -6.63
CA ASN A 24 1.91 10.82 -5.86
C ASN A 24 2.15 10.74 -4.34
N VAL A 25 3.40 10.57 -3.91
CA VAL A 25 3.82 10.58 -2.51
C VAL A 25 4.76 11.76 -2.26
N LEU A 26 4.32 12.71 -1.41
CA LEU A 26 5.11 13.87 -1.03
C LEU A 26 5.65 13.74 0.40
N LEU A 27 6.91 14.12 0.59
CA LEU A 27 7.52 14.34 1.90
C LEU A 27 7.56 15.85 2.19
N HIS A 28 6.80 16.31 3.19
CA HIS A 28 6.82 17.70 3.62
C HIS A 28 7.05 17.80 5.13
N LYS A 29 8.19 18.39 5.54
CA LYS A 29 8.55 18.60 6.95
C LYS A 29 8.47 17.31 7.79
N GLY A 30 8.88 16.18 7.21
CA GLY A 30 8.85 14.87 7.89
C GLY A 30 7.51 14.14 7.87
N ASP A 31 6.47 14.74 7.28
CA ASP A 31 5.13 14.13 7.11
C ASP A 31 4.94 13.65 5.67
N ILE A 32 4.45 12.42 5.54
CA ILE A 32 4.10 11.81 4.25
C ILE A 32 2.65 12.12 3.90
N ARG A 33 2.46 12.61 2.66
CA ARG A 33 1.15 12.91 2.08
C ARG A 33 0.97 12.15 0.78
N ILE A 34 -0.11 11.40 0.68
CA ILE A 34 -0.59 10.83 -0.58
C ILE A 34 -1.47 11.89 -1.24
N ILE A 35 -1.19 12.19 -2.51
CA ILE A 35 -1.87 13.23 -3.30
C ILE A 35 -2.44 12.63 -4.59
N ASP A 36 -3.17 13.44 -5.35
CA ASP A 36 -3.73 13.09 -6.67
C ASP A 36 -4.85 12.04 -6.61
N PHE A 37 -5.99 12.46 -6.07
CA PHE A 37 -7.20 11.65 -5.89
C PHE A 37 -8.15 11.72 -7.10
N ASP A 38 -7.66 12.06 -8.29
CA ASP A 38 -8.48 12.25 -9.49
C ASP A 38 -9.13 10.94 -9.99
N GLN A 39 -8.47 9.81 -9.75
CA GLN A 39 -8.91 8.45 -10.06
C GLN A 39 -9.52 7.72 -8.85
N THR A 40 -9.84 8.45 -7.78
CA THR A 40 -10.36 7.84 -6.56
C THR A 40 -11.76 7.27 -6.76
N GLU A 41 -11.92 6.01 -6.35
CA GLU A 41 -13.21 5.33 -6.32
C GLU A 41 -13.76 5.28 -4.89
N SER A 42 -15.05 5.60 -4.74
CA SER A 42 -15.79 5.52 -3.47
C SER A 42 -16.65 4.27 -3.39
N GLY A 43 -16.94 3.81 -2.18
CA GLY A 43 -17.77 2.62 -1.95
C GLY A 43 -16.94 1.33 -1.90
N HIS A 44 -15.64 1.45 -1.69
CA HIS A 44 -14.75 0.33 -1.48
C HIS A 44 -15.02 -0.31 -0.12
N ASP A 45 -15.54 -1.54 -0.11
CA ASP A 45 -15.72 -2.32 1.12
C ASP A 45 -14.44 -3.11 1.44
N CYS A 46 -13.44 -2.40 1.98
CA CYS A 46 -12.15 -2.99 2.29
C CYS A 46 -12.26 -4.01 3.44
N GLN A 47 -11.94 -5.27 3.18
CA GLN A 47 -11.90 -6.31 4.21
C GLN A 47 -10.54 -6.43 4.92
N TRP A 48 -9.55 -5.63 4.50
CA TRP A 48 -8.23 -5.62 5.13
C TRP A 48 -8.33 -5.11 6.57
N LYS A 49 -8.00 -5.99 7.53
CA LYS A 49 -8.04 -5.72 8.98
C LYS A 49 -6.71 -6.03 9.68
N MET A 50 -5.65 -6.31 8.92
CA MET A 50 -4.38 -6.86 9.44
C MET A 50 -3.26 -5.82 9.55
N THR A 51 -2.11 -6.26 10.08
CA THR A 51 -0.83 -5.55 10.01
C THR A 51 -0.13 -5.84 8.68
N PHE A 52 0.55 -4.83 8.11
CA PHE A 52 1.23 -4.97 6.81
C PHE A 52 2.47 -5.89 6.79
N ARG A 53 3.05 -6.19 7.96
CA ARG A 53 4.18 -7.15 8.13
C ARG A 53 5.35 -7.00 7.13
N PRO A 54 6.03 -5.83 7.05
CA PRO A 54 7.20 -5.69 6.18
C PRO A 54 8.32 -6.67 6.55
N GLY A 55 8.99 -7.24 5.54
CA GLY A 55 10.07 -8.22 5.66
C GLY A 55 9.61 -9.65 5.92
N GLU A 56 8.31 -9.87 6.17
CA GLU A 56 7.76 -11.22 6.27
C GLU A 56 7.48 -11.83 4.89
N LYS A 57 7.16 -13.12 4.86
CA LYS A 57 6.77 -13.84 3.65
C LYS A 57 5.52 -13.21 3.03
N LEU A 58 5.50 -13.13 1.70
CA LEU A 58 4.32 -12.73 0.92
C LEU A 58 3.07 -13.53 1.36
N PRO A 59 2.03 -12.88 1.90
CA PRO A 59 0.78 -13.55 2.27
C PRO A 59 -0.05 -13.89 1.04
N ASP A 60 -0.97 -14.84 1.20
CA ASP A 60 -2.01 -15.07 0.20
C ASP A 60 -2.92 -13.84 0.07
N MET A 61 -3.42 -13.58 -1.14
CA MET A 61 -4.26 -12.42 -1.43
C MET A 61 -5.60 -12.48 -0.67
N GLU A 62 -6.24 -13.66 -0.60
CA GLU A 62 -7.50 -13.85 0.13
C GLU A 62 -7.29 -13.66 1.63
N GLU A 63 -6.16 -14.13 2.16
CA GLU A 63 -5.79 -13.90 3.56
C GLU A 63 -5.58 -12.40 3.84
N PHE A 64 -4.98 -11.66 2.91
CA PHE A 64 -4.74 -10.23 3.05
C PHE A 64 -6.03 -9.40 3.04
N GLY A 65 -7.04 -9.81 2.27
CA GLY A 65 -8.39 -9.24 2.33
C GLY A 65 -8.59 -7.92 1.57
N CYS A 66 -7.65 -7.55 0.69
CA CYS A 66 -7.82 -6.44 -0.24
C CYS A 66 -6.83 -6.54 -1.41
N ASP A 67 -7.31 -6.92 -2.59
CA ASP A 67 -6.48 -7.17 -3.79
C ASP A 67 -5.68 -5.94 -4.20
N GLN A 68 -6.31 -4.77 -4.22
CA GLN A 68 -5.67 -3.50 -4.62
C GLN A 68 -4.54 -3.12 -3.66
N LEU A 69 -4.79 -3.20 -2.36
CA LEU A 69 -3.79 -2.89 -1.36
C LEU A 69 -2.67 -3.95 -1.33
N TRP A 70 -3.02 -5.22 -1.61
CA TRP A 70 -2.05 -6.31 -1.73
C TRP A 70 -1.10 -6.08 -2.90
N GLU A 71 -1.63 -5.71 -4.07
CA GLU A 71 -0.81 -5.41 -5.25
C GLU A 71 0.11 -4.21 -5.03
N VAL A 72 -0.38 -3.13 -4.42
CA VAL A 72 0.46 -1.98 -4.06
C VAL A 72 1.60 -2.40 -3.11
N CYS A 73 1.28 -3.21 -2.10
CA CYS A 73 2.27 -3.70 -1.14
C CYS A 73 3.30 -4.64 -1.79
N ARG A 74 2.87 -5.47 -2.74
CA ARG A 74 3.71 -6.43 -3.45
C ARG A 74 4.60 -5.77 -4.51
N SER A 75 4.03 -4.90 -5.34
CA SER A 75 4.64 -4.46 -6.59
C SER A 75 5.32 -3.10 -6.48
N ASP A 76 4.64 -2.12 -5.88
CA ASP A 76 5.14 -0.75 -5.74
C ASP A 76 6.05 -0.60 -4.52
N LEU A 77 5.57 -1.07 -3.35
CA LEU A 77 6.29 -0.90 -2.08
C LEU A 77 7.21 -2.07 -1.75
N ARG A 78 6.98 -3.25 -2.38
CA ARG A 78 7.76 -4.49 -2.21
C ARG A 78 8.07 -4.80 -0.75
N ILE A 79 7.05 -4.71 0.09
CA ILE A 79 7.25 -4.77 1.55
C ILE A 79 7.55 -6.19 2.04
N TRP A 80 7.29 -7.23 1.26
CA TRP A 80 7.45 -8.62 1.65
C TRP A 80 8.69 -9.27 1.04
N ASP A 81 9.24 -10.24 1.75
CA ASP A 81 10.32 -11.08 1.24
C ASP A 81 9.76 -12.09 0.22
N THR A 82 10.29 -12.03 -1.00
CA THR A 82 9.94 -12.94 -2.09
C THR A 82 10.95 -14.08 -2.27
N GLY A 83 11.89 -14.28 -1.34
CA GLY A 83 12.98 -15.24 -1.44
C GLY A 83 14.28 -14.61 -1.95
N PRO A 84 15.37 -15.40 -2.13
CA PRO A 84 16.72 -14.88 -2.33
C PRO A 84 16.77 -13.83 -3.44
N SER A 85 16.97 -12.61 -2.99
CA SER A 85 16.81 -11.38 -3.73
C SER A 85 17.93 -11.21 -4.75
N SER A 86 17.52 -10.82 -5.97
CA SER A 86 18.33 -9.95 -6.81
C SER A 86 18.85 -8.79 -5.95
N PRO A 87 20.15 -8.46 -6.01
CA PRO A 87 20.73 -7.44 -5.16
C PRO A 87 20.07 -6.10 -5.44
N PHE A 88 19.39 -5.53 -4.45
CA PHE A 88 18.94 -4.15 -4.53
C PHE A 88 20.14 -3.23 -4.34
N VAL A 89 20.41 -2.43 -5.38
CA VAL A 89 21.18 -1.19 -5.29
C VAL A 89 20.16 -0.08 -5.01
N LEU A 90 20.24 0.51 -3.82
CA LEU A 90 19.98 1.92 -3.55
C LEU A 90 21.00 2.38 -2.50
#